data_AF-A0A949U9R7-F1
#
_entry.id   AF-A0A949U9R7-F1
#
_cell.length_a   1.000
_cell.length_b   1.000
_cell.length_c   1.000
_cell.angle_alpha   90.00
_cell.angle_beta   90.00
_cell.angle_gamma   90.00
#
_symmetry.space_group_name_H-M   'P 1'
#
loop_
_entity.id
_entity.type
_entity.pdbx_description
1 polymer ?
#
loop_
_entity_poly.entity_id
_entity_poly.type
_entity_poly.pdbx_seq_one_letter_code
_entity_poly.pdbx_strand_id
1 'polypeptide(L)'
;RIKGSHAAIKSGMLAAESAVEALKAGRAHDELATYPEAFRASWLYEELHKARNFKPWMSKGLYLGSIMVGIDQVLFRGKAPWTLPHAHADHETLEDKDSSERISYPKPDGVLTFDRLTDLSFSNTNHNEDQPPHLTLKDSAVPVKVNLARYAGPEQRYCPAGVYEFVEEKLQINAQNCVHCKTCDIKDPTQNIVWVAPEGGGGPNYPNM
;
A
#
# COMPACT_ATOMS: atom_id res chain seq x y z
N ARG A 1 -14.28 -7.36 -7.22
CA ARG A 1 -13.90 -6.36 -8.26
C ARG A 1 -12.68 -5.61 -7.73
N ILE A 2 -11.73 -5.22 -8.58
CA ILE A 2 -10.58 -4.39 -8.18
C ILE A 2 -10.97 -2.93 -8.45
N LYS A 3 -11.88 -2.39 -7.63
CA LYS A 3 -12.45 -1.04 -7.84
C LYS A 3 -12.55 -0.32 -6.49
N GLY A 4 -11.98 0.88 -6.43
CA GLY A 4 -12.05 1.76 -5.26
C GLY A 4 -12.45 3.20 -5.60
N SER A 5 -12.34 3.64 -6.85
CA SER A 5 -12.58 5.04 -7.22
C SER A 5 -14.03 5.49 -7.00
N HIS A 6 -15.01 4.67 -7.36
CA HIS A 6 -16.43 4.98 -7.12
C HIS A 6 -16.76 5.02 -5.61
N ALA A 7 -16.11 4.17 -4.82
CA ALA A 7 -16.21 4.18 -3.36
C ALA A 7 -15.59 5.46 -2.77
N ALA A 8 -14.39 5.84 -3.22
CA ALA A 8 -13.73 7.06 -2.79
C ALA A 8 -14.58 8.30 -3.11
N ILE A 9 -15.09 8.41 -4.34
CA ILE A 9 -16.01 9.49 -4.75
C ILE A 9 -17.23 9.54 -3.84
N LYS A 10 -17.91 8.40 -3.62
CA LYS A 10 -19.11 8.38 -2.77
C LYS A 10 -18.79 8.76 -1.32
N SER A 11 -17.69 8.27 -0.78
CA SER A 11 -17.27 8.61 0.59
C SER A 11 -16.96 10.10 0.74
N GLY A 12 -16.31 10.72 -0.26
CA GLY A 12 -16.06 12.16 -0.30
C GLY A 12 -17.34 12.98 -0.38
N MET A 13 -18.33 12.54 -1.18
CA MET A 13 -19.65 13.17 -1.22
C MET A 13 -20.36 13.13 0.14
N LEU A 14 -20.37 11.97 0.80
CA LEU A 14 -21.00 11.81 2.12
C LEU A 14 -20.32 12.69 3.19
N ALA A 15 -18.98 12.79 3.15
CA ALA A 15 -18.23 13.67 4.04
C ALA A 15 -18.56 15.15 3.78
N ALA A 16 -18.64 15.57 2.51
CA ALA A 16 -19.01 16.93 2.13
C ALA A 16 -20.44 17.29 2.55
N GLU A 17 -21.41 16.39 2.34
CA GLU A 17 -22.80 16.55 2.79
C GLU A 17 -22.86 16.77 4.31
N SER A 18 -22.14 15.94 5.08
CA SER A 18 -22.05 16.03 6.54
C SER A 18 -21.40 17.34 7.00
N ALA A 19 -20.35 17.78 6.31
CA ALA A 19 -19.67 19.05 6.60
C ALA A 19 -20.59 20.25 6.34
N VAL A 20 -21.31 20.26 5.22
CA VAL A 20 -22.26 21.34 4.88
C VAL A 20 -23.38 21.43 5.91
N GLU A 21 -23.91 20.30 6.38
CA GLU A 21 -24.91 20.27 7.44
C GLU A 21 -24.37 20.88 8.74
N ALA A 22 -23.18 20.48 9.17
CA ALA A 22 -22.54 20.99 10.38
C ALA A 22 -22.29 22.51 10.30
N LEU A 23 -21.78 23.00 9.16
CA LEU A 23 -21.55 24.43 8.93
C LEU A 23 -22.85 25.24 8.97
N LYS A 24 -23.93 24.73 8.37
CA LYS A 24 -25.26 25.38 8.42
C LYS A 24 -25.83 25.43 9.84
N ALA A 25 -25.50 24.44 10.67
CA ALA A 25 -25.85 24.41 12.09
C ALA A 25 -24.94 25.30 12.96
N GLY A 26 -23.97 26.02 12.38
CA GLY A 26 -23.03 26.88 13.11
C GLY A 26 -22.01 26.10 13.95
N ARG A 27 -21.79 24.82 13.66
CA ARG A 27 -20.80 23.98 14.35
C ARG A 27 -19.39 24.33 13.89
N ALA A 28 -18.42 24.18 14.79
CA ALA A 28 -17.00 24.41 14.52
C ALA A 28 -16.13 23.62 15.50
N HIS A 29 -14.90 23.29 15.06
CA HIS A 29 -13.87 22.62 15.87
C HIS A 29 -14.32 21.28 16.50
N ASP A 30 -15.23 20.56 15.83
CA ASP A 30 -15.79 19.31 16.31
C ASP A 30 -15.79 18.21 15.24
N GLU A 31 -16.22 17.01 15.63
CA GLU A 31 -16.25 15.84 14.76
C GLU A 31 -17.55 15.77 13.93
N LEU A 32 -17.44 15.41 12.65
CA LEU A 32 -18.58 15.16 11.77
C LEU A 32 -19.21 13.79 12.04
N ALA A 33 -19.86 13.61 13.20
CA ALA A 33 -20.48 12.34 13.61
C ALA A 33 -21.53 11.80 12.62
N THR A 34 -22.17 12.67 11.83
CA THR A 34 -23.14 12.27 10.79
C THR A 34 -22.49 11.56 9.60
N TYR A 35 -21.19 11.77 9.33
CA TYR A 35 -20.50 11.13 8.22
C TYR A 35 -20.39 9.60 8.38
N PRO A 36 -19.88 9.06 9.51
CA PRO A 36 -19.89 7.61 9.74
C PRO A 36 -21.29 6.97 9.69
N GLU A 37 -22.32 7.67 10.14
CA GLU A 37 -23.71 7.19 10.08
C GLU A 37 -24.23 7.13 8.64
N ALA A 38 -24.03 8.21 7.88
CA ALA A 38 -24.39 8.29 6.47
C ALA A 38 -23.64 7.25 5.62
N PHE A 39 -22.37 6.98 5.95
CA PHE A 39 -21.61 5.88 5.34
C PHE A 39 -22.26 4.53 5.62
N ARG A 40 -22.57 4.20 6.88
CA ARG A 40 -23.21 2.92 7.27
C ARG A 40 -24.59 2.73 6.61
N ALA A 41 -25.32 3.82 6.39
CA ALA A 41 -26.62 3.79 5.71
C ALA A 41 -26.52 3.75 4.17
N SER A 42 -25.32 3.86 3.59
CA SER A 42 -25.13 3.96 2.15
C SER A 42 -24.98 2.60 1.46
N TRP A 43 -25.23 2.58 0.15
CA TRP A 43 -24.93 1.42 -0.71
C TRP A 43 -23.45 1.03 -0.67
N LEU A 44 -22.55 1.97 -0.36
CA LEU A 44 -21.12 1.70 -0.29
C LEU A 44 -20.79 0.78 0.89
N TYR A 45 -21.40 1.00 2.05
CA TYR A 45 -21.24 0.11 3.18
C TYR A 45 -21.71 -1.31 2.84
N GLU A 46 -22.88 -1.44 2.19
CA GLU A 46 -23.37 -2.74 1.75
C GLU A 46 -22.44 -3.42 0.74
N GLU A 47 -21.88 -2.67 -0.21
CA GLU A 47 -20.94 -3.19 -1.20
C GLU A 47 -19.67 -3.74 -0.53
N LEU A 48 -19.05 -2.96 0.35
CA LEU A 48 -17.85 -3.37 1.08
C LEU A 48 -18.15 -4.54 2.03
N HIS A 49 -19.29 -4.49 2.71
CA HIS A 49 -19.71 -5.56 3.61
C HIS A 49 -19.89 -6.88 2.86
N LYS A 50 -20.50 -6.87 1.66
CA LYS A 50 -20.62 -8.08 0.83
C LYS A 50 -19.26 -8.68 0.43
N ALA A 51 -18.23 -7.85 0.25
CA ALA A 51 -16.90 -8.29 -0.17
C ALA A 51 -15.95 -8.64 0.99
N ARG A 52 -16.34 -8.38 2.26
CA ARG A 52 -15.45 -8.40 3.44
C ARG A 52 -14.66 -9.69 3.65
N ASN A 53 -15.22 -10.84 3.27
CA ASN A 53 -14.58 -12.15 3.47
C ASN A 53 -13.67 -12.57 2.30
N PHE A 54 -13.65 -11.83 1.20
CA PHE A 54 -12.89 -12.22 0.00
C PHE A 54 -11.40 -12.36 0.27
N LYS A 55 -10.75 -11.29 0.77
CA LYS A 55 -9.29 -11.29 0.96
C LYS A 55 -8.85 -12.24 2.10
N PRO A 56 -9.55 -12.31 3.26
CA PRO A 56 -9.25 -13.32 4.29
C PRO A 56 -9.38 -14.77 3.82
N TRP A 57 -10.29 -15.09 2.90
CA TRP A 57 -10.33 -16.43 2.31
C TRP A 57 -9.18 -16.66 1.34
N MET A 58 -8.90 -15.70 0.47
CA MET A 58 -7.82 -15.81 -0.52
C MET A 58 -6.42 -15.86 0.12
N SER A 59 -6.25 -15.36 1.35
CA SER A 59 -4.99 -15.53 2.09
C SER A 59 -4.75 -16.97 2.56
N LYS A 60 -5.75 -17.87 2.50
CA LYS A 60 -5.60 -19.30 2.80
C LYS A 60 -5.15 -20.14 1.58
N GLY A 61 -4.69 -19.48 0.52
CA GLY A 61 -4.24 -20.11 -0.72
C GLY A 61 -5.32 -20.18 -1.80
N LEU A 62 -4.88 -20.38 -3.05
CA LEU A 62 -5.72 -20.26 -4.24
C LEU A 62 -6.92 -21.21 -4.23
N TYR A 63 -6.70 -22.49 -3.93
CA TYR A 63 -7.76 -23.51 -4.04
C TYR A 63 -8.80 -23.38 -2.93
N LEU A 64 -8.38 -23.41 -1.67
CA LEU A 64 -9.29 -23.25 -0.53
C LEU A 64 -9.98 -21.89 -0.55
N GLY A 65 -9.21 -20.83 -0.83
CA GLY A 65 -9.74 -19.47 -0.95
C GLY A 65 -10.82 -19.37 -2.03
N SER A 66 -10.58 -19.92 -3.22
CA SER A 66 -11.56 -19.87 -4.32
C SER A 66 -12.85 -20.61 -3.98
N ILE A 67 -12.76 -21.81 -3.37
CA ILE A 67 -13.94 -22.57 -2.96
C ILE A 67 -14.75 -21.78 -1.92
N MET A 68 -14.09 -21.24 -0.90
CA MET A 68 -14.76 -20.52 0.17
C MET A 68 -15.34 -19.18 -0.29
N VAL A 69 -14.66 -18.47 -1.20
CA VAL A 69 -15.22 -17.30 -1.87
C VAL A 69 -16.43 -17.68 -2.71
N GLY A 70 -16.40 -18.82 -3.41
CA GLY A 70 -17.56 -19.34 -4.13
C GLY A 70 -18.77 -19.57 -3.20
N ILE A 71 -18.55 -20.19 -2.05
CA ILE A 71 -19.59 -20.38 -1.02
C ILE A 71 -20.10 -19.02 -0.51
N ASP A 72 -19.22 -18.12 -0.11
CA ASP A 72 -19.58 -16.82 0.45
C ASP A 72 -20.34 -15.93 -0.57
N GLN A 73 -19.87 -15.87 -1.82
CA GLN A 73 -20.38 -14.96 -2.84
C GLN A 73 -21.52 -15.54 -3.68
N VAL A 74 -21.56 -16.86 -3.92
CA VAL A 74 -22.62 -17.50 -4.73
C VAL A 74 -23.75 -18.00 -3.84
N LEU A 75 -23.44 -18.81 -2.83
CA LEU A 75 -24.45 -19.39 -1.95
C LEU A 75 -25.02 -18.35 -0.98
N PHE A 76 -24.15 -17.65 -0.26
CA PHE A 76 -24.59 -16.63 0.72
C PHE A 76 -24.78 -15.24 0.11
N ARG A 77 -24.39 -15.02 -1.15
CA ARG A 77 -24.51 -13.71 -1.82
C ARG A 77 -23.85 -12.56 -1.04
N GLY A 78 -22.72 -12.85 -0.38
CA GLY A 78 -21.97 -11.91 0.47
C GLY A 78 -22.63 -11.65 1.84
N LYS A 79 -23.67 -12.40 2.20
CA LYS A 79 -24.41 -12.28 3.47
C LYS A 79 -24.12 -13.44 4.43
N ALA A 80 -22.92 -14.02 4.37
CA ALA A 80 -22.54 -15.06 5.32
C ALA A 80 -22.68 -14.53 6.77
N PRO A 81 -23.13 -15.34 7.74
CA PRO A 81 -23.36 -14.90 9.12
C PRO A 81 -22.06 -14.74 9.95
N TRP A 82 -20.91 -14.55 9.28
CA TRP A 82 -19.61 -14.34 9.90
C TRP A 82 -18.80 -13.28 9.16
N THR A 83 -17.79 -12.73 9.84
CA THR A 83 -16.78 -11.86 9.27
C THR A 83 -15.41 -12.39 9.68
N LEU A 84 -14.55 -12.63 8.70
CA LEU A 84 -13.20 -13.12 8.96
C LEU A 84 -12.23 -11.97 9.25
N PRO A 85 -11.37 -12.09 10.28
CA PRO A 85 -10.28 -11.14 10.50
C PRO A 85 -9.09 -11.44 9.57
N HIS A 86 -8.24 -10.44 9.39
CA HIS A 86 -6.86 -10.66 8.95
C HIS A 86 -6.01 -11.08 10.15
N ALA A 87 -5.13 -12.05 9.97
CA ALA A 87 -4.32 -12.60 11.06
C ALA A 87 -3.10 -11.75 11.41
N HIS A 88 -2.53 -11.05 10.42
CA HIS A 88 -1.26 -10.34 10.52
C HIS A 88 -1.30 -9.04 9.72
N ALA A 89 -0.48 -8.07 10.12
CA ALA A 89 -0.16 -6.93 9.28
C ALA A 89 0.82 -7.34 8.17
N ASP A 90 0.84 -6.61 7.04
CA ASP A 90 1.67 -6.99 5.90
C ASP A 90 3.17 -7.04 6.24
N HIS A 91 3.68 -6.16 7.09
CA HIS A 91 5.10 -6.15 7.50
C HIS A 91 5.50 -7.38 8.34
N GLU A 92 4.55 -8.02 9.03
CA GLU A 92 4.82 -9.17 9.91
C GLU A 92 4.99 -10.49 9.14
N THR A 93 4.75 -10.48 7.82
CA THR A 93 4.64 -11.71 7.01
C THR A 93 5.92 -12.07 6.25
N LEU A 94 7.06 -11.42 6.53
CA LEU A 94 8.33 -11.82 5.96
C LEU A 94 8.95 -12.99 6.74
N GLU A 95 9.44 -13.98 6.00
CA GLU A 95 10.21 -15.10 6.53
C GLU A 95 11.70 -14.76 6.52
N ASP A 96 12.47 -15.44 7.38
CA ASP A 96 13.92 -15.28 7.44
C ASP A 96 14.55 -15.80 6.15
N LYS A 97 15.60 -15.11 5.67
CA LYS A 97 16.24 -15.44 4.39
C LYS A 97 16.74 -16.89 4.33
N ASP A 98 17.10 -17.47 5.49
CA ASP A 98 17.64 -18.83 5.60
C ASP A 98 16.52 -19.89 5.62
N SER A 99 15.27 -19.48 5.81
CA SER A 99 14.07 -20.33 5.70
C SER A 99 13.38 -20.26 4.34
N SER A 100 13.88 -19.41 3.43
CA SER A 100 13.25 -19.19 2.12
C SER A 100 14.22 -19.51 0.98
N GLU A 101 13.68 -20.01 -0.13
CA GLU A 101 14.47 -20.24 -1.34
C GLU A 101 14.63 -18.95 -2.15
N ARG A 102 15.85 -18.69 -2.62
CA ARG A 102 16.12 -17.55 -3.49
C ARG A 102 15.48 -17.77 -4.87
N ILE A 103 14.58 -16.87 -5.25
CA ILE A 103 14.01 -16.85 -6.59
C ILE A 103 15.04 -16.30 -7.59
N SER A 104 15.30 -17.04 -8.66
CA SER A 104 16.14 -16.60 -9.78
C SER A 104 15.28 -16.02 -10.90
N TYR A 105 15.14 -14.70 -10.94
CA TYR A 105 14.42 -14.01 -12.02
C TYR A 105 15.25 -14.00 -13.33
N PRO A 106 14.63 -14.23 -14.49
CA PRO A 106 15.28 -14.04 -15.78
C PRO A 106 15.79 -12.60 -15.93
N LYS A 107 16.86 -12.42 -16.70
CA LYS A 107 17.31 -11.09 -17.11
C LYS A 107 16.28 -10.46 -18.05
N PRO A 108 16.09 -9.13 -18.02
CA PRO A 108 15.21 -8.45 -18.95
C PRO A 108 15.71 -8.61 -20.39
N ASP A 109 14.77 -8.75 -21.33
CA ASP A 109 15.04 -8.91 -22.77
C ASP A 109 15.02 -7.57 -23.54
N GLY A 110 14.59 -6.48 -22.91
CA GLY A 110 14.48 -5.15 -23.51
C GLY A 110 13.34 -5.01 -24.53
N VAL A 111 12.44 -6.01 -24.63
CA VAL A 111 11.31 -6.01 -25.57
C VAL A 111 10.00 -6.21 -24.82
N LEU A 112 9.89 -7.29 -24.04
CA LEU A 112 8.73 -7.60 -23.20
C LEU A 112 9.01 -7.31 -21.72
N THR A 113 10.28 -7.31 -21.33
CA THR A 113 10.74 -7.16 -19.96
C THR A 113 11.91 -6.18 -19.91
N PHE A 114 11.87 -5.26 -18.96
CA PHE A 114 12.83 -4.17 -18.86
C PHE A 114 13.48 -4.17 -17.48
N ASP A 115 14.64 -3.52 -17.35
CA ASP A 115 15.21 -3.27 -16.04
C ASP A 115 14.44 -2.14 -15.34
N ARG A 116 14.56 -2.11 -14.01
CA ARG A 116 13.82 -1.19 -13.16
C ARG A 116 14.12 0.30 -13.44
N LEU A 117 15.33 0.65 -13.87
CA LEU A 117 15.68 2.05 -14.13
C LEU A 117 15.09 2.53 -15.46
N THR A 118 15.06 1.65 -16.47
CA THR A 118 14.32 1.92 -17.71
C THR A 118 12.83 2.15 -17.41
N ASP A 119 12.20 1.27 -16.63
CA ASP A 119 10.78 1.44 -16.24
C ASP A 119 10.54 2.74 -15.44
N LEU A 120 11.46 3.07 -14.53
CA LEU A 120 11.40 4.30 -13.75
C LEU A 120 11.40 5.54 -14.65
N SER A 121 12.18 5.53 -15.74
CA SER A 121 12.25 6.67 -16.66
C SER A 121 10.89 7.00 -17.30
N PHE A 122 10.05 5.99 -17.54
CA PHE A 122 8.70 6.18 -18.09
C PHE A 122 7.71 6.77 -17.08
N SER A 123 8.01 6.69 -15.79
CA SER A 123 7.21 7.39 -14.77
C SER A 123 7.42 8.90 -14.79
N ASN A 124 8.50 9.36 -15.44
CA ASN A 124 8.96 10.74 -15.45
C ASN A 124 9.00 11.35 -14.04
N THR A 125 9.32 10.52 -13.04
CA THR A 125 9.42 10.94 -11.64
C THR A 125 10.68 11.76 -11.43
N ASN A 126 10.55 12.85 -10.70
CA ASN A 126 11.68 13.69 -10.36
C ASN A 126 11.44 14.44 -9.05
N HIS A 127 12.53 14.79 -8.36
CA HIS A 127 12.52 15.61 -7.17
C HIS A 127 13.69 16.60 -7.25
N ASN A 128 13.57 17.76 -6.60
CA ASN A 128 14.73 18.62 -6.35
C ASN A 128 15.78 17.84 -5.54
N GLU A 129 17.03 17.84 -5.98
CA GLU A 129 18.14 17.14 -5.31
C GLU A 129 18.55 17.84 -4.01
N ASP A 130 18.37 19.17 -3.94
CA ASP A 130 18.72 20.00 -2.78
C ASP A 130 17.61 20.03 -1.71
N GLN A 131 16.88 18.93 -1.55
CA GLN A 131 15.85 18.78 -0.51
C GLN A 131 16.16 17.61 0.42
N PRO A 132 15.73 17.65 1.70
CA PRO A 132 15.92 16.53 2.61
C PRO A 132 15.17 15.29 2.10
N PRO A 133 15.74 14.07 2.24
CA PRO A 133 15.05 12.84 1.87
C PRO A 133 13.72 12.69 2.61
N HIS A 134 12.65 12.53 1.85
CA HIS A 134 11.29 12.34 2.38
C HIS A 134 11.00 10.88 2.82
N LEU A 135 12.04 10.04 2.75
CA LEU A 135 12.05 8.66 3.23
C LEU A 135 13.01 8.61 4.42
N THR A 136 12.45 8.79 5.61
CA THR A 136 13.23 8.89 6.85
C THR A 136 13.29 7.53 7.55
N LEU A 137 14.31 7.35 8.40
CA LEU A 137 14.47 6.16 9.22
C LEU A 137 14.32 6.55 10.68
N LYS A 138 13.57 5.77 11.47
CA LYS A 138 13.53 5.93 12.93
C LYS A 138 14.89 5.60 13.57
N ASP A 139 15.56 4.58 13.03
CA ASP A 139 16.91 4.14 13.39
C ASP A 139 17.69 3.75 12.12
N SER A 140 18.83 4.41 11.91
CA SER A 140 19.69 4.21 10.74
C SER A 140 20.50 2.91 10.78
N ALA A 141 20.58 2.24 11.94
CA ALA A 141 21.30 0.97 12.07
C ALA A 141 20.43 -0.24 11.68
N VAL A 142 19.11 -0.12 11.75
CA VAL A 142 18.15 -1.21 11.50
C VAL A 142 18.23 -1.80 10.09
N PRO A 143 18.35 -1.02 8.99
CA PRO A 143 18.43 -1.58 7.65
C PRO A 143 19.57 -2.58 7.49
N VAL A 144 20.72 -2.34 8.13
CA VAL A 144 21.87 -3.23 8.06
C VAL A 144 21.76 -4.35 9.10
N LYS A 145 21.54 -3.99 10.38
CA LYS A 145 21.57 -4.93 11.51
C LYS A 145 20.41 -5.92 11.52
N VAL A 146 19.28 -5.55 10.91
CA VAL A 146 18.06 -6.39 10.90
C VAL A 146 17.67 -6.70 9.46
N ASN A 147 17.35 -5.71 8.64
CA ASN A 147 16.72 -5.97 7.33
C ASN A 147 17.66 -6.76 6.40
N LEU A 148 18.91 -6.29 6.24
CA LEU A 148 19.93 -6.99 5.45
C LEU A 148 20.35 -8.31 6.11
N ALA A 149 20.64 -8.29 7.41
CA ALA A 149 21.12 -9.46 8.13
C ALA A 149 20.13 -10.63 8.11
N ARG A 150 18.85 -10.37 8.42
CA ARG A 150 17.80 -11.36 8.64
C ARG A 150 16.94 -11.63 7.41
N TYR A 151 16.58 -10.58 6.68
CA TYR A 151 15.63 -10.65 5.55
C TYR A 151 16.29 -10.44 4.17
N ALA A 152 17.62 -10.34 4.13
CA ALA A 152 18.39 -10.08 2.91
C ALA A 152 18.00 -8.78 2.18
N GLY A 153 17.66 -7.72 2.94
CA GLY A 153 17.43 -6.37 2.43
C GLY A 153 16.19 -6.27 1.53
N PRO A 154 14.99 -6.60 2.02
CA PRO A 154 13.76 -6.62 1.23
C PRO A 154 13.44 -5.28 0.55
N GLU A 155 13.89 -4.16 1.11
CA GLU A 155 13.76 -2.82 0.55
C GLU A 155 14.35 -2.65 -0.84
N GLN A 156 15.38 -3.43 -1.19
CA GLN A 156 15.96 -3.43 -2.53
C GLN A 156 15.06 -4.10 -3.57
N ARG A 157 14.03 -4.85 -3.14
CA ARG A 157 13.18 -5.69 -4.02
C ARG A 157 11.73 -5.23 -4.03
N TYR A 158 11.13 -4.94 -2.88
CA TYR A 158 9.74 -4.46 -2.84
C TYR A 158 9.61 -3.02 -3.36
N CYS A 159 10.70 -2.25 -3.37
CA CYS A 159 10.68 -0.90 -3.89
C CYS A 159 10.59 -0.95 -5.42
N PRO A 160 9.50 -0.43 -6.01
CA PRO A 160 9.32 -0.49 -7.46
C PRO A 160 10.28 0.43 -8.22
N ALA A 161 10.95 1.36 -7.52
CA ALA A 161 11.72 2.44 -8.13
C ALA A 161 13.23 2.40 -7.80
N GLY A 162 13.71 1.37 -7.10
CA GLY A 162 15.14 1.26 -6.78
C GLY A 162 15.67 2.40 -5.91
N VAL A 163 14.83 2.91 -5.01
CA VAL A 163 15.22 3.96 -4.07
C VAL A 163 16.26 3.45 -3.07
N TYR A 164 16.17 2.18 -2.67
CA TYR A 164 17.02 1.60 -1.63
C TYR A 164 18.09 0.70 -2.24
N GLU A 165 19.35 0.95 -1.89
CA GLU A 165 20.46 0.08 -2.24
C GLU A 165 21.47 -0.01 -1.10
N PHE A 166 22.11 -1.17 -0.93
CA PHE A 166 23.20 -1.33 0.03
C PHE A 166 24.54 -1.18 -0.70
N VAL A 167 25.29 -0.15 -0.34
CA VAL A 167 26.63 0.17 -0.87
C VAL A 167 27.61 0.13 0.30
N GLU A 168 28.69 -0.66 0.17
CA GLU A 168 29.69 -0.82 1.24
C GLU A 168 29.08 -1.11 2.63
N GLU A 169 28.07 -2.00 2.65
CA GLU A 169 27.32 -2.39 3.86
C GLU A 169 26.56 -1.24 4.55
N LYS A 170 26.24 -0.17 3.83
CA LYS A 170 25.37 0.93 4.28
C LYS A 170 24.18 1.08 3.35
N LEU A 171 23.02 1.43 3.92
CA LEU A 171 21.85 1.76 3.11
C LEU A 171 22.02 3.16 2.50
N GLN A 172 21.99 3.23 1.18
CA GLN A 172 21.85 4.46 0.40
C GLN A 172 20.38 4.62 -0.03
N ILE A 173 19.85 5.84 0.15
CA ILE A 173 18.46 6.19 -0.19
C ILE A 173 18.48 7.21 -1.33
N ASN A 174 18.18 6.74 -2.53
CA ASN A 174 18.00 7.53 -3.75
C ASN A 174 16.57 8.10 -3.80
N ALA A 175 16.28 9.05 -2.90
CA ALA A 175 14.93 9.58 -2.71
C ALA A 175 14.34 10.24 -3.97
N GLN A 176 15.18 10.75 -4.88
CA GLN A 176 14.78 11.32 -6.16
C GLN A 176 14.01 10.36 -7.06
N ASN A 177 14.25 9.06 -6.92
CA ASN A 177 13.56 8.01 -7.68
C ASN A 177 12.16 7.69 -7.13
N CYS A 178 11.75 8.22 -5.97
CA CYS A 178 10.54 7.76 -5.29
C CYS A 178 9.26 8.03 -6.09
N VAL A 179 8.48 7.00 -6.40
CA VAL A 179 7.17 7.12 -7.09
C VAL A 179 5.97 7.22 -6.15
N HIS A 180 6.22 7.47 -4.86
CA HIS A 180 5.20 7.72 -3.82
C HIS A 180 4.19 6.56 -3.59
N CYS A 181 4.53 5.35 -3.99
CA CYS A 181 3.68 4.15 -3.84
C CYS A 181 3.38 3.73 -2.39
N LYS A 182 4.15 4.22 -1.41
CA LYS A 182 4.08 3.89 0.02
C LYS A 182 4.42 2.45 0.42
N THR A 183 4.82 1.59 -0.53
CA THR A 183 5.17 0.18 -0.24
C THR A 183 6.22 0.03 0.87
N CYS A 184 7.24 0.89 0.90
CA CYS A 184 8.31 0.81 1.90
C CYS A 184 7.84 1.12 3.32
N ASP A 185 6.92 2.06 3.49
CA ASP A 185 6.28 2.42 4.76
C ASP A 185 5.40 1.25 5.26
N ILE A 186 4.77 0.52 4.34
CA ILE A 186 3.86 -0.60 4.66
C ILE A 186 4.61 -1.92 4.91
N LYS A 187 5.65 -2.22 4.14
CA LYS A 187 6.24 -3.57 4.04
C LYS A 187 7.57 -3.75 4.77
N ASP A 188 8.20 -2.67 5.25
CA ASP A 188 9.38 -2.80 6.10
C ASP A 188 9.06 -3.65 7.35
N PRO A 189 9.74 -4.80 7.55
CA PRO A 189 9.45 -5.73 8.64
C PRO A 189 9.55 -5.11 10.03
N THR A 190 10.26 -3.99 10.16
CA THR A 190 10.48 -3.30 11.43
C THR A 190 9.69 -2.00 11.55
N GLN A 191 8.93 -1.62 10.51
CA GLN A 191 8.22 -0.34 10.43
C GLN A 191 9.14 0.85 10.76
N ASN A 192 10.39 0.79 10.31
CA ASN A 192 11.45 1.76 10.56
C ASN A 192 11.48 2.89 9.51
N ILE A 193 11.15 2.57 8.26
CA ILE A 193 10.97 3.55 7.19
C ILE A 193 9.70 4.35 7.45
N VAL A 194 9.80 5.68 7.38
CA VAL A 194 8.66 6.61 7.48
C VAL A 194 8.63 7.47 6.22
N TRP A 195 7.56 7.32 5.44
CA TRP A 195 7.30 8.18 4.30
C TRP A 195 6.63 9.48 4.77
N VAL A 196 7.21 10.61 4.37
CA VAL A 196 6.59 11.93 4.48
C VAL A 196 6.45 12.55 3.09
N ALA A 197 5.57 13.54 2.95
CA ALA A 197 5.44 14.23 1.68
C ALA A 197 6.73 15.04 1.40
N PRO A 198 7.33 14.93 0.19
CA PRO A 198 8.38 15.84 -0.25
C PRO A 198 7.84 17.24 -0.54
N GLU A 199 8.71 18.14 -1.00
CA GLU A 199 8.29 19.42 -1.56
C GLU A 199 7.24 19.22 -2.67
N GLY A 200 6.26 20.13 -2.70
CA GLY A 200 5.16 20.07 -3.67
C GLY A 200 5.67 20.17 -5.10
N GLY A 201 5.14 19.32 -5.99
CA GLY A 201 5.56 19.22 -7.39
C GLY A 201 6.63 18.16 -7.65
N GLY A 202 7.26 17.60 -6.61
CA GLY A 202 8.08 16.40 -6.74
C GLY A 202 7.23 15.12 -6.84
N GLY A 203 7.79 14.08 -7.46
CA GLY A 203 7.15 12.79 -7.63
C GLY A 203 6.88 12.42 -9.08
N PRO A 204 6.05 11.38 -9.31
CA PRO A 204 5.76 10.90 -10.64
C PRO A 204 4.91 11.89 -11.46
N ASN A 205 5.13 11.90 -12.78
CA ASN A 205 4.33 12.68 -13.72
C ASN A 205 3.58 11.72 -14.65
N TYR A 206 2.32 11.43 -14.27
CA TYR A 206 1.46 10.46 -14.93
C TYR A 206 0.36 11.18 -15.72
N PRO A 207 0.52 11.42 -17.04
CA PRO A 207 -0.46 12.19 -17.80
C PRO A 207 -1.78 11.42 -18.01
N ASN A 208 -1.74 10.08 -18.04
CA ASN A 208 -2.89 9.24 -18.40
C ASN A 208 -2.91 7.86 -17.70
N MET A 209 -2.33 7.73 -16.49
CA MET A 209 -2.49 6.51 -15.68
C MET A 209 -3.72 6.57 -14.78
#